data_AF-J1KG84-F1
#
_entry.id   AF-J1KG84-F1
#
_cell.length_a   1.000
_cell.length_b   1.000
_cell.length_c   1.000
_cell.angle_alpha   90.00
_cell.angle_beta   90.00
_cell.angle_gamma   90.00
#
_symmetry.space_group_name_H-M   'P 1'
#
loop_
_entity.id
_entity.type
_entity.pdbx_description
1 polymer ?
#
loop_
_entity_poly.entity_id
_entity_poly.type
_entity_poly.pdbx_seq_one_letter_code
_entity_poly.pdbx_strand_id
1 'polypeptide(L)'
;MYDWISGTNGSTSEQRGVYITLLVCMYEKKLLKTDFQTLARVCHCSQKKFAAIVEYIMKNDKLIETDGGLSNKRVEEELKDFAYKKDHISQARSEAGKKGAQAKNMIKQHVNNFAKANAKQNQAIKNQNNNIYIKTKTIVLAKKEIGSENLETNNLVEEPIKVHDLKSQSDQIERG
;
A
#
# COMPACT_ATOMS: atom_id res chain seq x y z
N MET A 1 32.48 -4.87 6.51
CA MET A 1 33.10 -4.42 5.25
C MET A 1 33.43 -5.70 4.48
N TYR A 2 32.78 -5.97 3.34
CA TYR A 2 33.12 -7.15 2.56
C TYR A 2 34.55 -7.00 2.04
N ASP A 3 35.37 -8.03 2.24
CA ASP A 3 36.75 -8.01 1.80
C ASP A 3 36.84 -8.49 0.35
N TRP A 4 36.75 -7.53 -0.58
CA TRP A 4 36.94 -7.77 -2.02
C TRP A 4 38.41 -8.03 -2.38
N ILE A 5 39.33 -7.74 -1.46
CA ILE A 5 40.77 -7.82 -1.67
C ILE A 5 41.28 -9.23 -1.34
N SER A 6 40.78 -9.88 -0.29
CA SER A 6 41.11 -11.29 -0.01
C SER A 6 40.75 -12.22 -1.16
N GLY A 7 39.62 -11.95 -1.82
CA GLY A 7 39.18 -12.65 -3.03
C GLY A 7 40.12 -12.52 -4.23
N THR A 8 41.17 -11.72 -4.15
CA THR A 8 42.18 -11.56 -5.20
C THR A 8 43.63 -11.59 -4.67
N ASN A 9 43.85 -11.95 -3.41
CA ASN A 9 45.20 -12.09 -2.87
C ASN A 9 46.01 -13.12 -3.68
N GLY A 10 47.25 -12.77 -4.02
CA GLY A 10 48.11 -13.57 -4.90
C GLY A 10 47.86 -13.41 -6.41
N SER A 11 46.84 -12.65 -6.83
CA SER A 11 46.57 -12.38 -8.24
C SER A 11 47.30 -11.14 -8.76
N THR A 12 47.77 -11.19 -10.00
CA THR A 12 48.35 -10.04 -10.72
C THR A 12 47.30 -8.96 -10.96
N SER A 13 47.71 -7.71 -11.15
CA SER A 13 46.79 -6.60 -11.45
C SER A 13 45.87 -6.90 -12.64
N GLU A 14 46.40 -7.56 -13.67
CA GLU A 14 45.63 -7.96 -14.86
C GLU A 14 44.60 -9.05 -14.52
N GLN A 15 44.97 -10.09 -13.77
CA GLN A 15 44.03 -11.11 -13.30
C GLN A 15 42.89 -10.50 -12.48
N ARG A 16 43.22 -9.53 -11.61
CA ARG A 16 42.22 -8.79 -10.82
C ARG A 16 41.29 -7.99 -11.74
N GLY A 17 41.84 -7.28 -12.72
CA GLY A 17 41.07 -6.50 -13.68
C GLY A 17 40.07 -7.35 -14.47
N VAL A 18 40.53 -8.50 -14.99
CA VAL A 18 39.65 -9.47 -15.69
C VAL A 18 38.57 -9.99 -14.75
N TYR A 19 38.95 -10.45 -13.55
CA TYR A 19 37.98 -11.00 -12.60
C TYR A 19 36.90 -9.98 -12.21
N ILE A 20 37.28 -8.75 -11.88
CA ILE A 20 36.34 -7.67 -11.52
C ILE A 20 35.42 -7.35 -12.70
N THR A 21 35.95 -7.28 -13.93
CA THR A 21 35.15 -7.02 -15.13
C THR A 21 34.10 -8.11 -15.34
N LEU A 22 34.48 -9.39 -15.19
CA LEU A 22 33.55 -10.51 -15.30
C LEU A 22 32.47 -10.46 -14.21
N LEU A 23 32.84 -10.15 -12.96
CA LEU A 23 31.86 -9.99 -11.88
C LEU A 23 30.83 -8.91 -12.21
N VAL A 24 31.28 -7.73 -12.68
CA VAL A 24 30.37 -6.65 -13.10
C VAL A 24 29.40 -7.13 -14.17
N CYS A 25 29.88 -7.82 -15.21
CA CYS A 25 29.02 -8.39 -16.23
C CYS A 25 28.05 -9.45 -15.66
N MET A 26 28.46 -10.24 -14.67
CA MET A 26 27.61 -11.24 -14.02
C MET A 26 26.53 -10.60 -13.14
N TYR A 27 26.78 -9.47 -12.48
CA TYR A 27 25.72 -8.76 -11.76
C TYR A 27 24.61 -8.27 -12.70
N GLU A 28 24.95 -7.96 -13.96
CA GLU A 28 23.97 -7.57 -14.98
C GLU A 28 23.25 -8.78 -15.60
N LYS A 29 23.98 -9.84 -15.95
CA LYS A 29 23.48 -10.93 -16.80
C LYS A 29 23.29 -12.27 -16.09
N LYS A 30 23.74 -12.40 -14.83
CA LYS A 30 23.84 -13.61 -14.00
C LYS A 30 24.80 -14.68 -14.54
N LEU A 31 24.68 -15.01 -15.81
CA LEU A 31 25.43 -16.04 -16.51
C LEU A 31 26.02 -15.46 -17.79
N LEU A 32 27.34 -15.58 -17.97
CA LEU A 32 28.03 -15.12 -19.16
C LEU A 32 28.03 -16.22 -20.23
N LYS A 33 27.01 -16.21 -21.08
CA LYS A 33 26.84 -17.15 -22.21
C LYS A 33 27.69 -16.82 -23.45
N THR A 34 28.38 -15.69 -23.42
CA THR A 34 29.08 -15.17 -24.58
C THR A 34 30.35 -15.96 -24.84
N ASP A 35 30.73 -16.09 -26.11
CA ASP A 35 31.96 -16.75 -26.51
C ASP A 35 33.21 -16.06 -25.90
N PHE A 36 34.28 -16.84 -25.74
CA PHE A 36 35.52 -16.38 -25.12
C PHE A 36 36.21 -15.24 -25.88
N GLN A 37 36.01 -15.12 -27.20
CA GLN A 37 36.62 -14.03 -27.97
C GLN A 37 35.96 -12.70 -27.63
N THR A 38 34.64 -12.67 -27.50
CA THR A 38 33.91 -11.47 -27.07
C THR A 38 34.23 -11.12 -25.62
N LEU A 39 34.29 -12.09 -24.71
CA LEU A 39 34.68 -11.84 -23.32
C LEU A 39 36.11 -11.30 -23.18
N ALA A 40 37.05 -11.80 -23.98
CA ALA A 40 38.42 -11.29 -24.03
C ALA A 40 38.48 -9.82 -24.43
N ARG A 41 37.65 -9.41 -25.41
CA ARG A 41 37.50 -8.00 -25.83
C ARG A 41 36.94 -7.13 -24.72
N VAL A 42 35.89 -7.60 -24.03
CA VAL A 42 35.30 -6.91 -22.87
C VAL A 42 36.35 -6.72 -21.76
N CYS A 43 37.21 -7.70 -21.55
CA CYS A 43 38.27 -7.66 -20.54
C CYS A 43 39.57 -7.01 -21.04
N HIS A 44 39.57 -6.38 -22.22
CA HIS A 44 40.72 -5.70 -22.82
C HIS A 44 42.01 -6.54 -22.89
N CYS A 45 41.89 -7.84 -23.20
CA CYS A 45 43.04 -8.72 -23.35
C CYS A 45 42.91 -9.64 -24.58
N SER A 46 44.03 -10.25 -24.99
CA SER A 46 44.02 -11.23 -26.08
C SER A 46 43.29 -12.50 -25.64
N GLN A 47 42.67 -13.23 -26.58
CA GLN A 47 41.94 -14.46 -26.27
C GLN A 47 42.82 -15.50 -25.55
N LYS A 48 44.10 -15.62 -25.95
CA LYS A 48 45.07 -16.50 -25.28
C LYS A 48 45.31 -16.10 -23.83
N LYS A 49 45.50 -14.80 -23.57
CA LYS A 49 45.72 -14.29 -22.20
C LYS A 49 44.44 -14.43 -21.36
N PHE A 50 43.28 -14.13 -21.94
CA PHE A 50 41.98 -14.30 -21.31
C PHE A 50 41.76 -15.75 -20.87
N ALA A 51 41.98 -16.72 -21.77
CA ALA A 51 41.82 -18.14 -21.46
C ALA A 51 42.70 -18.58 -20.29
N ALA A 52 43.98 -18.20 -20.27
CA ALA A 52 44.89 -18.52 -19.18
C ALA A 52 44.46 -17.89 -17.84
N ILE A 53 43.92 -16.67 -17.86
CA ILE A 53 43.42 -16.00 -16.68
C ILE A 53 42.14 -16.67 -16.17
N VAL A 54 41.19 -16.99 -17.06
CA VAL A 54 39.94 -17.69 -16.69
C VAL A 54 40.26 -19.06 -16.09
N GLU A 55 41.16 -19.83 -16.71
CA GLU A 55 41.61 -21.11 -16.19
C GLU A 55 42.21 -20.97 -14.78
N TYR A 56 43.05 -19.95 -14.56
CA TYR A 56 43.57 -19.65 -13.22
C TYR A 56 42.45 -19.31 -12.23
N ILE A 57 41.48 -18.48 -12.61
CA ILE A 57 40.38 -18.08 -11.71
C ILE A 57 39.49 -19.29 -11.37
N MET A 58 39.21 -20.16 -12.33
CA MET A 58 38.48 -21.42 -12.13
C MET A 58 39.23 -22.38 -11.20
N LYS A 59 40.55 -22.53 -11.38
CA LYS A 59 41.42 -23.32 -10.48
C LYS A 59 41.42 -22.83 -9.03
N ASN A 60 41.04 -21.58 -8.79
CA ASN A 60 40.91 -20.99 -7.46
C ASN A 60 39.47 -21.00 -6.94
N ASP A 61 38.57 -21.78 -7.55
CA ASP A 61 37.14 -21.92 -7.18
C ASP A 61 36.36 -20.60 -7.20
N LYS A 62 36.82 -19.61 -7.98
CA LYS A 62 36.21 -18.28 -8.10
C LYS A 62 35.27 -18.17 -9.29
N LEU A 63 35.42 -19.02 -10.30
CA LEU A 63 34.53 -19.08 -11.45
C LEU A 63 34.13 -20.53 -11.67
N ILE A 64 32.89 -20.71 -12.07
CA ILE A 64 32.33 -22.01 -12.42
C ILE A 64 31.94 -21.93 -13.89
N GLU A 65 32.47 -22.86 -14.67
CA GLU A 65 32.00 -23.09 -16.03
C GLU A 65 30.86 -24.10 -15.97
N THR A 66 29.72 -23.72 -16.56
CA THR A 66 28.53 -24.57 -16.69
C THR A 66 28.23 -24.78 -18.16
N ASP A 67 27.37 -25.74 -18.50
CA ASP A 67 26.93 -26.00 -19.88
C ASP A 67 26.37 -24.74 -20.59
N GLY A 68 25.97 -23.72 -19.83
CA GLY A 68 25.44 -22.46 -20.34
C GLY A 68 26.41 -21.27 -20.32
N GLY A 69 27.64 -21.41 -19.81
CA GLY A 69 28.62 -20.31 -19.72
C GLY A 69 29.27 -20.15 -18.34
N LEU A 70 29.94 -19.01 -18.14
CA LEU A 70 30.67 -18.70 -16.90
C LEU A 70 29.77 -18.06 -15.86
N SER A 71 29.83 -18.54 -14.61
CA SER A 71 29.16 -17.96 -13.46
C SER A 71 30.07 -17.84 -12.23
N ASN A 72 29.61 -17.09 -11.24
CA ASN A 72 30.24 -16.97 -9.93
C ASN A 72 29.19 -17.24 -8.85
N LYS A 73 29.46 -18.24 -8.00
CA LYS A 73 28.54 -18.68 -6.94
C LYS A 73 28.12 -17.53 -6.01
N ARG A 74 29.05 -16.66 -5.63
CA ARG A 74 28.77 -15.51 -4.77
C ARG A 74 27.81 -14.53 -5.45
N VAL A 75 28.01 -14.21 -6.72
CA VAL A 75 27.09 -13.34 -7.48
C VAL A 75 25.69 -13.96 -7.53
N GLU A 76 25.57 -15.27 -7.76
CA GLU A 76 24.28 -15.95 -7.76
C GLU A 76 23.56 -15.88 -6.40
N GLU A 77 24.29 -16.09 -5.30
CA GLU A 77 23.76 -16.00 -3.94
C GLU A 77 23.31 -14.57 -3.60
N GLU A 78 24.13 -13.56 -3.90
CA GLU A 78 23.79 -12.16 -3.66
C GLU A 78 22.57 -11.73 -4.47
N LEU A 79 22.47 -12.13 -5.75
CA LEU A 79 21.30 -11.84 -6.58
C LEU A 79 20.02 -12.51 -6.08
N LYS A 80 20.12 -13.73 -5.51
CA LYS A 80 18.99 -14.40 -4.86
C LYS A 80 18.55 -13.64 -3.61
N ASP A 81 19.49 -13.22 -2.77
CA ASP A 81 19.21 -12.44 -1.56
C ASP A 81 18.56 -11.08 -1.89
N PHE A 82 19.05 -10.38 -2.92
CA PHE A 82 18.42 -9.14 -3.40
C PHE A 82 17.00 -9.35 -3.90
N ALA A 83 16.76 -10.42 -4.67
CA ALA A 83 15.42 -10.75 -5.14
C ALA A 83 14.47 -11.06 -3.97
N TYR A 84 14.92 -11.89 -3.01
CA TYR A 84 14.16 -12.23 -1.81
C TYR A 84 13.79 -10.99 -0.99
N LYS A 85 14.76 -10.11 -0.71
CA LYS A 85 14.54 -8.86 0.02
C LYS A 85 13.56 -7.94 -0.71
N LYS A 86 13.68 -7.82 -2.04
CA LYS A 86 12.78 -7.00 -2.86
C LYS A 86 11.33 -7.51 -2.76
N ASP A 87 11.14 -8.81 -2.88
CA ASP A 87 9.81 -9.42 -2.87
C ASP A 87 9.17 -9.33 -1.48
N HIS A 88 9.94 -9.55 -0.42
CA HIS A 88 9.48 -9.38 0.95
C HIS A 88 9.05 -7.93 1.24
N ILE A 89 9.83 -6.94 0.81
CA ILE A 89 9.47 -5.52 0.97
C ILE A 89 8.19 -5.19 0.18
N SER A 90 8.05 -5.73 -1.04
CA SER A 90 6.85 -5.56 -1.87
C SER A 90 5.61 -6.14 -1.19
N GLN A 91 5.72 -7.35 -0.64
CA GLN A 91 4.65 -8.01 0.08
C GLN A 91 4.23 -7.22 1.32
N ALA A 92 5.18 -6.81 2.15
CA ALA A 92 4.92 -6.01 3.35
C ALA A 92 4.19 -4.70 3.02
N ARG A 93 4.59 -4.02 1.93
CA ARG A 93 3.91 -2.80 1.44
C ARG A 93 2.49 -3.08 0.97
N SER A 94 2.28 -4.17 0.24
CA SER A 94 0.95 -4.58 -0.24
C SER A 94 0.00 -4.90 0.92
N GLU A 95 0.47 -5.64 1.92
CA GLU A 95 -0.32 -5.97 3.11
C GLU A 95 -0.66 -4.74 3.94
N ALA A 96 0.29 -3.83 4.14
CA ALA A 96 0.05 -2.55 4.80
C ALA A 96 -1.00 -1.71 4.03
N GLY A 97 -0.91 -1.67 2.70
CA GLY A 97 -1.88 -1.00 1.84
C GLY A 97 -3.30 -1.58 1.98
N LYS A 98 -3.45 -2.91 2.00
CA LYS A 98 -4.73 -3.59 2.21
C LYS A 98 -5.32 -3.29 3.58
N LYS A 99 -4.52 -3.36 4.65
CA LYS A 99 -4.95 -3.04 6.03
C LYS A 99 -5.39 -1.58 6.13
N GLY A 100 -4.67 -0.65 5.52
CA GLY A 100 -5.04 0.76 5.47
C GLY A 100 -6.36 1.00 4.75
N ALA A 101 -6.59 0.34 3.61
CA ALA A 101 -7.85 0.42 2.88
C ALA A 101 -9.03 -0.16 3.69
N GLN A 102 -8.83 -1.30 4.34
CA GLN A 102 -9.83 -1.92 5.22
C GLN A 102 -10.20 -0.99 6.39
N ALA A 103 -9.22 -0.41 7.07
CA ALA A 103 -9.45 0.53 8.18
C ALA A 103 -10.28 1.74 7.73
N LYS A 104 -9.95 2.35 6.57
CA LYS A 104 -10.72 3.45 5.99
C LYS A 104 -12.17 3.05 5.70
N ASN A 105 -12.37 1.86 5.13
CA ASN A 105 -13.71 1.35 4.84
C ASN A 105 -14.53 1.09 6.11
N MET A 106 -13.92 0.55 7.16
CA MET A 106 -14.59 0.35 8.45
C MET A 106 -15.02 1.67 9.08
N ILE A 107 -14.16 2.70 9.06
CA ILE A 107 -14.51 4.04 9.53
C ILE A 107 -15.68 4.61 8.73
N LYS A 108 -15.64 4.52 7.40
CA LYS A 108 -16.73 4.99 6.53
C LYS A 108 -18.05 4.28 6.82
N GLN A 109 -18.02 2.96 7.02
CA GLN A 109 -19.20 2.19 7.41
C GLN A 109 -19.72 2.62 8.78
N HIS A 110 -18.85 2.81 9.76
CA HIS A 110 -19.24 3.25 11.10
C HIS A 110 -19.91 4.62 11.07
N VAL A 111 -19.33 5.60 10.36
CA VAL A 111 -19.92 6.93 10.16
C VAL A 111 -21.28 6.85 9.48
N ASN A 112 -21.41 6.04 8.42
CA ASN A 112 -22.68 5.85 7.74
C ASN A 112 -23.74 5.20 8.65
N ASN A 113 -23.35 4.22 9.45
CA ASN A 113 -24.26 3.56 10.39
C ASN A 113 -24.71 4.53 11.49
N PHE A 114 -23.80 5.34 12.02
CA PHE A 114 -24.10 6.38 12.99
C PHE A 114 -25.10 7.41 12.42
N ALA A 115 -24.84 7.91 11.20
CA ALA A 115 -25.73 8.84 10.53
C ALA A 115 -27.15 8.26 10.33
N LYS A 116 -27.25 7.00 9.90
CA LYS A 116 -28.54 6.30 9.73
C LYS A 116 -29.28 6.12 11.05
N ALA A 117 -28.58 5.71 12.11
CA ALA A 117 -29.17 5.55 13.43
C ALA A 117 -29.71 6.88 13.97
N ASN A 118 -28.93 7.95 13.82
CA ASN A 118 -29.32 9.29 14.25
C ASN A 118 -30.55 9.80 13.47
N ALA A 119 -30.58 9.61 12.14
CA ALA A 119 -31.74 9.97 11.32
C ALA A 119 -33.02 9.23 11.76
N LYS A 120 -32.92 7.92 12.05
CA LYS A 120 -34.04 7.11 12.53
C LYS A 120 -34.54 7.58 13.90
N GLN A 121 -33.62 7.90 14.82
CA GLN A 121 -33.97 8.42 16.14
C GLN A 121 -34.67 9.79 16.04
N ASN A 122 -34.15 10.70 15.21
CA ASN A 122 -34.75 12.01 14.98
C ASN A 122 -36.16 11.89 14.37
N GLN A 123 -36.36 10.94 13.45
CA GLN A 123 -37.69 10.67 12.90
C GLN A 123 -38.66 10.13 13.96
N ALA A 124 -38.21 9.24 14.83
CA ALA A 124 -39.02 8.71 15.92
C ALA A 124 -39.44 9.81 16.91
N ILE A 125 -38.52 10.70 17.30
CA ILE A 125 -38.80 11.84 18.17
C ILE A 125 -39.82 12.78 17.51
N LYS A 126 -39.66 13.11 16.22
CA LYS A 126 -40.63 13.94 15.49
C LYS A 126 -42.03 13.32 15.50
N ASN A 127 -42.14 12.02 15.24
CA ASN A 127 -43.42 11.31 15.26
C ASN A 127 -44.06 11.31 16.66
N GLN A 128 -43.26 11.12 17.71
CA GLN A 128 -43.74 11.14 19.09
C GLN A 128 -44.25 12.55 19.47
N ASN A 129 -43.50 13.60 19.13
CA ASN A 129 -43.92 14.98 19.39
C ASN A 129 -45.22 15.33 18.67
N ASN A 130 -45.38 14.89 17.41
CA ASN A 130 -46.61 15.08 16.66
C ASN A 130 -47.81 14.38 17.35
N ASN A 131 -47.62 13.13 17.79
CA ASN A 131 -48.67 12.40 18.52
C ASN A 131 -49.04 13.06 19.85
N ILE A 132 -48.07 13.59 20.60
CA ILE A 132 -48.31 14.34 21.83
C ILE A 132 -49.14 15.59 21.53
N TYR A 133 -48.76 16.38 20.52
CA TYR A 133 -49.50 17.57 20.11
C TYR A 133 -50.96 17.26 19.79
N ILE A 134 -51.22 16.24 18.97
CA ILE A 134 -52.58 15.84 18.60
C ILE A 134 -53.40 15.44 19.84
N LYS A 135 -52.84 14.61 20.73
CA LYS A 135 -53.52 14.21 21.98
C LYS A 135 -53.87 15.41 22.86
N THR A 136 -52.92 16.33 23.05
CA THR A 136 -53.12 17.54 23.86
C THR A 136 -54.22 18.41 23.26
N LYS A 137 -54.21 18.63 21.95
CA LYS A 137 -55.25 19.40 21.24
C LYS A 137 -56.64 18.81 21.43
N THR A 138 -56.79 17.48 21.29
CA THR A 138 -58.06 16.79 21.50
C THR A 138 -58.57 16.93 22.94
N ILE A 139 -57.69 16.80 23.94
CA ILE A 139 -58.08 16.96 25.36
C ILE A 139 -58.55 18.39 25.64
N VAL A 140 -57.84 19.40 25.12
CA VAL A 140 -58.22 20.82 25.29
C VAL A 140 -59.62 21.09 24.71
N LEU A 141 -59.90 20.55 23.51
CA LEU A 141 -61.21 20.69 22.87
C LEU A 141 -62.32 20.02 23.69
N ALA A 142 -62.11 18.77 24.13
CA ALA A 142 -63.09 18.05 24.94
C ALA A 142 -63.39 18.75 26.28
N LYS A 143 -62.38 19.33 26.94
CA LYS A 143 -62.58 20.11 28.17
C LYS A 143 -63.40 21.38 27.94
N LYS A 144 -63.24 22.03 26.79
CA LYS A 144 -64.04 23.21 26.39
C LYS A 144 -65.51 22.87 26.19
N GLU A 145 -65.81 21.69 25.65
CA GLU A 145 -67.18 21.21 25.41
C GLU A 145 -67.93 20.86 26.72
N ILE A 146 -67.22 20.44 27.77
CA ILE A 146 -67.82 20.03 29.06
C ILE A 146 -68.12 21.23 29.99
N GLY A 147 -67.86 22.46 29.57
CA GLY A 147 -68.22 23.67 30.35
C GLY A 147 -67.45 23.83 31.66
N SER A 148 -66.28 23.20 31.80
CA SER A 148 -65.40 23.39 32.97
C SER A 148 -64.70 24.75 32.86
N GLU A 149 -64.97 25.67 33.79
CA GLU A 149 -64.45 27.04 33.78
C GLU A 149 -62.93 27.16 34.03
N ASN A 150 -62.35 28.16 33.35
CA ASN A 150 -61.02 28.79 33.47
C ASN A 150 -59.77 27.90 33.29
N LEU A 151 -59.44 27.60 32.02
CA LEU A 151 -58.04 27.70 31.59
C LEU A 151 -57.89 28.99 30.80
N GLU A 152 -57.22 30.00 31.37
CA GLU A 152 -56.74 31.15 30.60
C GLU A 152 -55.93 30.64 29.40
N THR A 153 -56.39 30.94 28.20
CA THR A 153 -55.71 30.65 26.94
C THR A 153 -54.57 31.65 26.72
N ASN A 154 -53.62 31.67 27.65
CA ASN A 154 -52.37 32.42 27.50
C ASN A 154 -51.22 31.42 27.39
N ASN A 155 -51.05 30.83 26.21
CA ASN A 155 -49.75 30.74 25.53
C ASN A 155 -49.83 29.89 24.26
N LEU A 156 -49.26 30.45 23.19
CA LEU A 156 -49.03 29.88 21.88
C LEU A 156 -48.67 28.37 21.96
N VAL A 157 -49.55 27.52 21.42
CA VAL A 157 -49.08 26.24 20.87
C VAL A 157 -48.85 26.51 19.39
N GLU A 158 -47.65 26.97 19.04
CA GLU A 158 -47.24 27.05 17.64
C GLU A 158 -47.42 25.68 16.98
N GLU A 159 -48.07 25.66 15.83
CA GLU A 159 -48.18 24.44 15.04
C GLU A 159 -46.76 23.94 14.70
N PRO A 160 -46.49 22.64 14.82
CA PRO A 160 -45.19 22.12 14.43
C PRO A 160 -44.95 22.44 12.96
N ILE A 161 -43.89 23.21 12.69
CA ILE A 161 -43.50 23.62 11.34
C ILE A 161 -43.30 22.35 10.50
N LYS A 162 -44.15 22.13 9.49
CA LYS A 162 -43.88 21.20 8.41
C LYS A 162 -42.72 21.77 7.61
N VAL A 163 -41.49 21.37 7.96
CA VAL A 163 -40.31 21.67 7.14
C VAL A 163 -40.46 20.90 5.84
N HIS A 164 -41.09 21.52 4.85
CA HIS A 164 -40.95 21.13 3.45
C HIS A 164 -39.46 21.18 3.11
N ASP A 165 -38.92 20.03 2.69
CA ASP A 165 -37.65 19.84 2.00
C ASP A 165 -36.61 20.94 2.22
N LEU A 166 -35.91 20.88 3.36
CA LEU A 166 -34.58 21.48 3.44
C LEU A 166 -33.68 20.68 2.48
N LYS A 167 -33.63 21.20 1.24
CA LYS A 167 -32.72 20.82 0.18
C LYS A 167 -31.33 20.63 0.77
N SER A 168 -30.80 19.42 0.57
CA SER A 168 -29.47 18.99 1.00
C SER A 168 -28.41 20.07 0.71
N GLN A 169 -27.86 20.69 1.76
CA GLN A 169 -26.70 21.59 1.67
C GLN A 169 -25.38 20.78 1.60
N SER A 170 -25.30 19.79 0.69
CA SER A 170 -24.08 19.00 0.50
C SER A 170 -23.41 19.16 -0.87
N ASP A 171 -23.91 20.04 -1.74
CA ASP A 171 -23.35 20.24 -3.10
C ASP A 171 -22.44 21.47 -3.26
N GLN A 172 -21.86 22.03 -2.19
CA GLN A 172 -20.90 23.13 -2.32
C GLN A 172 -19.72 23.05 -1.34
N ILE A 173 -18.88 22.01 -1.43
CA ILE A 173 -17.42 22.15 -1.22
C ILE A 173 -16.70 21.17 -2.16
N GLU A 174 -16.81 21.38 -3.46
CA GLU A 174 -15.80 20.92 -4.43
C GLU A 174 -15.65 22.02 -5.50
N ARG A 175 -14.69 22.92 -5.26
CA ARG A 175 -13.86 23.70 -6.20
C ARG A 175 -13.48 25.06 -5.59
N GLY A 176 -12.21 25.15 -5.22
CA GLY A 176 -11.48 26.34 -4.80
C GLY A 176 -10.03 25.93 -4.59
#